data_AF-A0A5S4GHB1-F1
#
_entry.id   AF-A0A5S4GHB1-F1
#
_cell.length_a   1.000
_cell.length_b   1.000
_cell.length_c   1.000
_cell.angle_alpha   90.00
_cell.angle_beta   90.00
_cell.angle_gamma   90.00
#
_symmetry.space_group_name_H-M   'P 1'
#
loop_
_entity.id
_entity.type
_entity.pdbx_description
1 polymer ?
#
loop_
_entity_poly.entity_id
_entity_poly.type
_entity_poly.pdbx_seq_one_letter_code
_entity_poly.pdbx_strand_id
1 'polypeptide(L)'
;MGGPDCGEFRIGLGVYALGRLPGAEADELSAHLRGCPPCRAELAELRGVAELLRRTIAHKRIVPARKGAGRVMRTGASGTRFSGACAYGSRGSGRSR
;
A
#
# COMPACT_ATOMS: atom_id res chain seq x y z
N MET A 1 -31.84 4.51 -18.56
CA MET A 1 -32.06 4.45 -17.10
C MET A 1 -31.99 2.99 -16.70
N GLY A 2 -30.94 2.60 -15.96
CA GLY A 2 -30.69 1.21 -15.57
C GLY A 2 -31.74 0.72 -14.58
N GLY A 3 -32.15 -0.54 -14.72
CA GLY A 3 -33.10 -1.20 -13.82
C GLY A 3 -32.57 -1.27 -12.38
N PRO A 4 -33.45 -1.63 -11.42
CA PRO A 4 -33.19 -1.59 -9.97
C PRO A 4 -31.91 -2.30 -9.52
N ASP A 5 -31.41 -3.25 -10.30
CA ASP A 5 -30.25 -4.09 -9.94
C ASP A 5 -28.91 -3.48 -10.37
N CYS A 6 -28.90 -2.48 -11.26
CA CYS A 6 -27.65 -1.88 -11.76
C CYS A 6 -26.92 -1.06 -10.68
N GLY A 7 -27.61 -0.61 -9.64
CA GLY A 7 -27.02 0.16 -8.54
C GLY A 7 -26.03 -0.66 -7.72
N GLU A 8 -26.44 -1.87 -7.34
CA GLU A 8 -25.64 -2.81 -6.55
C GLU A 8 -24.37 -3.23 -7.32
N PHE A 9 -24.53 -3.66 -8.57
CA PHE A 9 -23.42 -4.11 -9.39
C PHE A 9 -22.41 -2.99 -9.73
N ARG A 10 -22.86 -1.74 -9.87
CA ARG A 10 -21.96 -0.60 -10.13
C ARG A 10 -20.95 -0.36 -9.01
N ILE A 11 -21.37 -0.53 -7.75
CA ILE A 11 -20.48 -0.40 -6.59
C ILE A 11 -19.33 -1.42 -6.68
N GLY A 12 -19.63 -2.64 -7.17
CA GLY A 12 -18.65 -3.72 -7.32
C GLY A 12 -17.69 -3.59 -8.51
N LEU A 13 -17.98 -2.75 -9.52
CA LEU A 13 -17.21 -2.71 -10.78
C LEU A 13 -15.72 -2.39 -10.59
N GLY A 14 -15.38 -1.49 -9.66
CA GLY A 14 -13.99 -1.13 -9.38
C GLY A 14 -13.19 -2.30 -8.80
N VAL A 15 -13.76 -3.00 -7.81
CA VAL A 15 -13.12 -4.15 -7.16
C VAL A 15 -13.04 -5.35 -8.10
N TYR A 16 -14.07 -5.52 -8.93
CA TYR A 16 -14.09 -6.50 -10.02
C TYR A 16 -13.01 -6.22 -11.07
N ALA A 17 -12.86 -4.97 -11.52
CA ALA A 17 -11.80 -4.57 -12.48
C ALA A 17 -10.39 -4.79 -11.93
N LEU A 18 -10.23 -4.67 -10.61
CA LEU A 18 -8.99 -4.99 -9.92
C LEU A 18 -8.80 -6.51 -9.72
N GLY A 19 -9.81 -7.35 -9.94
CA GLY A 19 -9.76 -8.80 -9.69
C GLY A 19 -9.66 -9.15 -8.21
N ARG A 20 -10.29 -8.36 -7.33
CA ARG A 20 -10.34 -8.59 -5.86
C ARG A 20 -11.73 -8.93 -5.34
N LEU A 21 -12.73 -9.03 -6.21
CA LEU A 21 -14.08 -9.37 -5.80
C LEU A 21 -14.14 -10.88 -5.46
N PRO A 22 -14.81 -11.29 -4.37
CA PRO A 22 -14.98 -12.70 -4.03
C PRO A 22 -15.60 -13.50 -5.19
N GLY A 23 -15.29 -14.79 -5.30
CA GLY A 23 -15.68 -15.62 -6.45
C GLY A 23 -17.18 -15.61 -6.75
N ALA A 24 -18.02 -15.82 -5.73
CA ALA A 24 -19.48 -15.81 -5.89
C ALA A 24 -20.01 -14.45 -6.37
N GLU A 25 -19.55 -13.35 -5.75
CA GLU A 25 -19.93 -11.99 -6.15
C GLU A 25 -19.42 -11.64 -7.56
N ALA A 26 -18.23 -12.13 -7.94
CA ALA A 26 -17.68 -11.96 -9.28
C ALA A 26 -18.50 -12.72 -10.32
N ASP A 27 -18.97 -13.93 -10.00
CA ASP A 27 -19.82 -14.72 -10.89
C ASP A 27 -21.17 -14.05 -11.12
N GLU A 28 -21.80 -13.55 -10.06
CA GLU A 28 -23.06 -12.78 -10.13
C GLU A 28 -22.90 -11.51 -10.96
N LEU A 29 -21.86 -10.72 -10.69
CA LEU A 29 -21.56 -9.52 -11.47
C LEU A 29 -21.22 -9.85 -12.93
N SER A 30 -20.51 -10.95 -13.20
CA SER A 30 -20.25 -11.41 -14.56
C SER A 30 -21.55 -11.75 -15.31
N ALA A 31 -22.53 -12.32 -14.60
CA ALA A 31 -23.85 -12.64 -15.16
C ALA A 31 -24.61 -11.37 -15.53
N HIS A 32 -24.61 -10.37 -14.65
CA HIS A 32 -25.18 -9.06 -14.94
C HIS A 32 -24.51 -8.40 -16.17
N LEU A 33 -23.19 -8.43 -16.24
CA LEU A 33 -22.42 -7.83 -17.33
C LEU A 33 -22.72 -8.46 -18.70
N ARG A 34 -23.18 -9.72 -18.77
CA ARG A 34 -23.65 -10.32 -20.03
C ARG A 34 -24.90 -9.63 -20.56
N GLY A 35 -25.81 -9.23 -19.68
CA GLY A 35 -27.09 -8.59 -20.03
C GLY A 35 -27.09 -7.06 -20.05
N CYS A 36 -26.07 -6.40 -19.48
CA CYS A 36 -26.13 -4.96 -19.19
C CYS A 36 -25.07 -4.14 -19.96
N PRO A 37 -25.41 -3.56 -21.14
CA PRO A 37 -24.53 -2.63 -21.86
C PRO A 37 -24.00 -1.44 -21.04
N PRO A 38 -24.79 -0.73 -20.22
CA PRO A 38 -24.28 0.44 -19.50
C PRO A 38 -23.22 0.07 -18.45
N CYS A 39 -23.42 -1.02 -17.70
CA CYS A 39 -22.41 -1.48 -16.74
C CYS A 39 -21.14 -2.01 -17.44
N ARG A 40 -21.24 -2.56 -18.65
CA ARG A 40 -20.04 -2.89 -19.47
C ARG A 40 -19.28 -1.64 -19.91
N ALA A 41 -19.98 -0.58 -20.28
CA ALA A 41 -19.35 0.69 -20.65
C ALA A 41 -18.60 1.29 -19.46
N GLU A 42 -19.24 1.34 -18.29
CA GLU A 42 -18.59 1.81 -17.06
C GLU A 42 -17.37 0.95 -16.67
N LEU A 43 -17.49 -0.38 -16.79
CA LEU A 43 -16.34 -1.26 -16.58
C LEU A 43 -15.19 -0.96 -17.54
N ALA A 44 -15.48 -0.62 -18.81
CA ALA A 44 -14.46 -0.27 -19.79
C ALA A 44 -13.70 1.00 -19.40
N GLU A 45 -14.40 2.03 -18.91
CA GLU A 45 -13.79 3.27 -18.39
C GLU A 45 -12.86 2.99 -17.20
N LEU A 46 -13.26 2.08 -16.30
CA LEU A 46 -12.48 1.74 -15.11
C LEU A 46 -11.21 0.91 -15.43
N ARG A 47 -11.17 0.16 -16.54
CA ARG A 47 -10.06 -0.76 -16.86
C ARG A 47 -8.71 -0.07 -16.93
N GLY A 48 -8.64 1.13 -17.49
CA GLY A 48 -7.39 1.89 -17.63
C GLY A 48 -6.75 2.18 -16.26
N VAL A 49 -7.54 2.72 -15.32
CA VAL A 49 -7.07 3.01 -13.96
C VAL A 49 -6.80 1.72 -13.17
N ALA A 50 -7.67 0.71 -13.30
CA ALA A 50 -7.49 -0.57 -12.63
C ALA A 50 -6.19 -1.28 -13.04
N GLU A 51 -5.74 -1.12 -14.29
CA GLU A 51 -4.46 -1.65 -14.72
C GLU A 51 -3.26 -0.94 -14.07
N LEU A 52 -3.30 0.39 -13.99
CA LEU A 52 -2.26 1.16 -13.29
C LEU A 52 -2.18 0.76 -11.80
N LEU A 53 -3.33 0.64 -11.14
CA LEU A 53 -3.42 0.24 -9.73
C LEU A 53 -2.96 -1.20 -9.50
N ARG A 54 -3.25 -2.13 -10.43
CA ARG A 54 -2.74 -3.51 -10.33
C ARG A 54 -1.21 -3.54 -10.25
N ARG A 55 -0.52 -2.67 -10.98
CA ARG A 55 0.94 -2.57 -10.96
C ARG A 55 1.44 -2.09 -9.60
N THR A 56 0.78 -1.12 -8.97
CA THR A 56 1.24 -0.54 -7.69
C THR A 56 0.89 -1.40 -6.48
N ILE A 57 -0.29 -2.03 -6.47
CA ILE A 57 -0.78 -2.82 -5.32
C ILE A 57 -0.17 -4.23 -5.31
N ALA A 58 0.32 -4.73 -6.46
CA ALA A 58 1.09 -5.98 -6.51
C ALA A 58 2.37 -5.94 -5.64
N HIS A 59 2.85 -4.73 -5.31
CA HIS A 59 3.94 -4.55 -4.37
C HIS A 59 3.46 -4.59 -2.92
N LYS A 60 2.94 -5.75 -2.47
CA LYS A 60 3.09 -6.07 -1.05
C LYS A 60 4.60 -6.27 -0.85
N ARG A 61 5.33 -5.18 -0.61
CA ARG A 61 6.73 -5.27 -0.20
C ARG A 61 6.66 -6.07 1.10
N ILE A 62 7.05 -7.34 1.02
CA ILE A 62 7.51 -8.07 2.18
C ILE A 62 8.75 -7.30 2.60
N VAL A 63 8.54 -6.27 3.41
CA VAL A 63 9.64 -5.60 4.08
C VAL A 63 10.10 -6.67 5.06
N PRO A 64 11.30 -7.26 4.89
CA PRO A 64 11.80 -8.14 5.93
C PRO A 64 11.71 -7.33 7.23
N ALA A 65 11.23 -7.97 8.30
CA ALA A 65 11.30 -7.39 9.63
C ALA A 65 12.73 -6.88 9.76
N ARG A 66 12.91 -5.55 9.80
CA ARG A 66 14.23 -4.98 9.93
C ARG A 66 14.74 -5.63 11.20
N LYS A 67 15.78 -6.47 11.12
CA LYS A 67 16.49 -6.91 12.32
C LYS A 67 16.97 -5.61 12.91
N GLY A 68 16.22 -5.07 13.88
CA GLY A 68 16.74 -3.99 14.68
C GLY A 68 18.08 -4.50 15.13
N ALA A 69 19.15 -3.75 14.86
CA ALA A 69 20.33 -3.91 15.70
C ALA A 69 19.75 -3.74 17.09
N GLY A 70 19.60 -4.84 17.85
CA GLY A 70 18.91 -4.81 19.12
C GLY A 70 19.46 -3.69 19.97
N ARG A 71 18.75 -3.26 21.01
CA ARG A 71 19.36 -2.35 21.98
C ARG A 71 20.58 -3.08 22.57
N VAL A 72 21.75 -2.89 21.98
CA VAL A 72 22.99 -3.45 22.50
C VAL A 72 23.17 -2.73 23.82
N MET A 73 23.17 -3.48 24.92
CA MET A 73 23.58 -2.98 26.21
C MET A 73 24.96 -2.36 25.99
N ARG A 74 25.04 -1.02 26.02
CA ARG A 74 26.33 -0.35 25.99
C ARG A 74 27.02 -0.72 27.29
N THR A 75 27.84 -1.76 27.27
CA THR A 75 28.85 -2.02 28.31
C THR A 75 29.96 -0.98 28.12
N GLY A 76 29.59 0.30 28.25
CA GLY A 76 30.53 1.40 28.40
C GLY A 76 30.97 1.41 29.86
N ALA A 77 32.28 1.49 30.06
CA ALA A 77 33.00 1.48 31.33
C ALA A 77 32.25 2.12 32.51
N SER A 78 32.36 1.50 33.69
CA SER A 78 32.15 2.15 34.99
C SER A 78 33.23 3.22 35.22
N GLY A 79 33.18 4.30 34.44
CA GLY A 79 33.92 5.52 34.70
C GLY A 79 33.05 6.42 35.57
N THR A 80 33.48 6.61 36.82
CA THR A 80 33.24 7.77 37.68
C THR A 80 32.29 8.86 37.14
N ARG A 81 31.26 9.21 37.94
CA ARG A 81 30.32 10.34 37.73
C ARG A 81 31.00 11.54 37.05
N PHE A 82 30.80 11.71 35.76
CA PHE A 82 31.08 12.98 35.09
C PHE A 82 29.88 13.88 35.34
N SER A 83 30.04 14.91 36.18
CA SER A 83 29.05 15.98 36.32
C SER A 83 28.77 16.55 34.93
N GLY A 84 27.53 16.45 34.49
CA GLY A 84 27.11 16.84 33.15
C GLY A 84 27.28 18.33 32.91
N ALA A 85 28.23 18.66 32.04
CA ALA A 85 28.13 19.85 31.20
C ALA A 85 28.25 19.36 29.75
N CYS A 86 27.19 19.56 28.97
CA CYS A 86 27.19 19.27 27.55
C CYS A 86 28.26 20.14 26.87
N ALA A 87 29.41 19.57 26.51
CA ALA A 87 30.29 20.21 25.55
C ALA A 87 29.61 20.13 24.18
N TYR A 88 29.00 21.23 23.74
CA TYR A 88 28.64 21.42 22.35
C TYR A 88 29.94 21.37 21.53
N GLY A 89 30.13 20.28 20.79
CA GLY A 89 31.34 20.06 20.01
C GLY A 89 31.49 21.10 18.91
N SER A 90 32.65 21.74 18.88
CA SER A 90 33.17 22.60 17.82
C SER A 90 33.03 21.92 16.45
N ARG A 91 32.62 22.71 15.45
CA ARG A 91 32.50 22.34 14.04
C ARG A 91 33.76 21.58 13.57
N GLY A 92 33.57 20.38 13.02
CA GLY A 92 34.66 19.61 12.42
C GLY A 92 35.32 20.39 11.27
N SER A 93 36.62 20.62 11.37
CA SER A 93 37.45 21.12 10.29
C SER A 93 38.12 19.94 9.56
N GLY A 94 38.05 19.97 8.23
CA GLY A 94 39.06 19.40 7.34
C GLY A 94 38.95 17.93 6.97
N ARG A 95 38.35 17.64 5.81
CA ARG A 95 38.78 16.50 4.97
C ARG A 95 39.57 17.08 3.81
N SER A 96 40.90 16.99 3.88
CA SER A 96 41.75 17.12 2.69
C SER A 96 41.69 15.82 1.89
N ARG A 97 41.74 15.97 0.55
CA ARG A 97 41.71 14.89 -0.45
C ARG A 97 42.91 13.98 -0.36
#